data_AF-A0A6I0E9P4-F1
#
_entry.id   AF-A0A6I0E9P4-F1
#
_cell.length_a   1.000
_cell.length_b   1.000
_cell.length_c   1.000
_cell.angle_alpha   90.00
_cell.angle_beta   90.00
_cell.angle_gamma   90.00
#
_symmetry.space_group_name_H-M   'P 1'
#
loop_
_entity.id
_entity.type
_entity.pdbx_description
1 polymer ?
#
loop_
_entity_poly.entity_id
_entity_poly.type
_entity_poly.pdbx_seq_one_letter_code
_entity_poly.pdbx_strand_id
1 'polypeptide(L)'
;RDAWLEINDNLTALEKVKVINHILFDVYNFGPNVSNFFSPNNQYINLLFETKKGGPILLSVFYACIAQRLGLPIHCVNLPKNFVLAYKDRFHSSVGSEDENDGILFYINPFNRGSVFSRKEIDVFLKQQNITSKSEYYLPCSNRVAISQLIFNLVYAYEKLSNFKKAEDLKKILKIVEE
;
A
#
# COMPACT_ATOMS: atom_id res chain seq x y z
N ARG A 1 15.08 -1.97 13.82
CA ARG A 1 16.05 -1.24 14.68
C ARG A 1 16.95 -0.39 13.78
N ASP A 2 17.42 -0.95 12.67
CA ASP A 2 18.30 -0.30 11.68
C ASP A 2 17.67 0.94 11.02
N ALA A 3 16.42 0.86 10.57
CA ALA A 3 15.72 2.02 9.95
C ALA A 3 15.57 3.23 10.89
N TRP A 4 15.49 2.99 12.19
CA TRP A 4 15.38 4.06 13.18
C TRP A 4 16.72 4.76 13.43
N LEU A 5 17.84 4.07 13.21
CA LEU A 5 19.18 4.65 13.34
C LEU A 5 19.56 5.49 12.13
N GLU A 6 19.04 5.15 10.95
CA GLU A 6 19.34 5.86 9.69
C GLU A 6 18.38 7.02 9.39
N ILE A 7 17.16 7.00 9.94
CA ILE A 7 16.21 8.11 9.77
C ILE A 7 16.51 9.19 10.82
N ASN A 8 17.14 10.28 10.36
CA ASN A 8 17.31 11.52 11.12
C ASN A 8 16.29 12.58 10.64
N ASP A 9 15.94 13.52 11.52
CA ASP A 9 15.05 14.64 11.23
C ASP A 9 15.58 15.57 10.13
N ASN A 10 16.89 15.61 9.92
CA ASN A 10 17.54 16.38 8.87
C ASN A 10 17.29 15.86 7.45
N LEU A 11 16.77 14.64 7.29
CA LEU A 11 16.47 14.08 5.98
C LEU A 11 15.16 14.63 5.41
N THR A 12 15.17 14.91 4.12
CA THR A 12 13.95 15.21 3.34
C THR A 12 13.02 13.99 3.32
N ALA A 13 11.73 14.22 3.00
CA ALA A 13 10.75 13.14 2.88
C ALA A 13 11.18 12.06 1.87
N LEU A 14 11.79 12.45 0.74
CA LEU A 14 12.29 11.53 -0.27
C LEU A 14 13.49 10.71 0.24
N GLU A 15 14.41 11.33 0.98
CA GLU A 15 15.55 10.61 1.57
C GLU A 15 15.10 9.59 2.62
N LYS A 16 14.14 9.96 3.47
CA LYS A 16 13.53 9.04 4.45
C LYS A 16 12.90 7.82 3.76
N VAL A 17 12.24 8.02 2.62
CA VAL A 17 11.68 6.93 1.81
C VAL A 17 12.77 6.09 1.15
N LYS A 18 13.86 6.69 0.64
CA LYS A 18 15.00 5.95 0.11
C LYS A 18 15.63 5.02 1.15
N VAL A 19 15.78 5.48 2.39
CA VAL A 19 16.29 4.66 3.51
C VAL A 19 15.37 3.47 3.76
N ILE A 20 14.05 3.68 3.88
CA ILE A 20 13.10 2.58 4.08
C ILE A 20 13.13 1.60 2.90
N ASN A 21 13.13 2.10 1.66
CA ASN A 21 13.21 1.27 0.47
C ASN A 21 14.47 0.40 0.48
N HIS A 22 15.62 0.98 0.78
CA HIS A 22 16.89 0.25 0.85
C HIS A 22 16.82 -0.88 1.88
N ILE A 23 16.35 -0.57 3.08
CA ILE A 23 16.25 -1.55 4.17
C ILE A 23 15.27 -2.67 3.80
N LEU A 24 14.08 -2.34 3.32
CA LEU A 24 13.07 -3.35 3.01
C LEU A 24 13.44 -4.21 1.80
N PHE A 25 13.86 -3.60 0.71
CA PHE A 25 13.99 -4.27 -0.59
C PHE A 25 15.40 -4.74 -0.92
N ASP A 26 16.44 -4.12 -0.36
CA ASP A 26 17.84 -4.49 -0.62
C ASP A 26 18.44 -5.26 0.55
N VAL A 27 18.25 -4.79 1.79
CA VAL A 27 18.81 -5.46 2.99
C VAL A 27 17.98 -6.69 3.37
N TYR A 28 16.68 -6.52 3.59
CA TYR A 28 15.79 -7.61 4.01
C TYR A 28 15.13 -8.39 2.86
N ASN A 29 15.39 -7.98 1.60
CA ASN A 29 14.96 -8.67 0.38
C ASN A 29 13.44 -8.92 0.27
N PHE A 30 12.62 -8.09 0.92
CA PHE A 30 11.19 -8.09 0.67
C PHE A 30 10.91 -7.75 -0.79
N GLY A 31 9.80 -8.23 -1.36
CA GLY A 31 9.46 -7.88 -2.73
C GLY A 31 8.18 -8.52 -3.25
N PRO A 32 7.84 -8.22 -4.51
CA PRO A 32 6.63 -8.72 -5.14
C PRO A 32 6.70 -10.23 -5.35
N ASN A 33 5.59 -10.92 -5.13
CA ASN A 33 5.42 -12.27 -5.64
C ASN A 33 4.87 -12.23 -7.07
N VAL A 34 5.72 -12.49 -8.05
CA VAL A 34 5.36 -12.48 -9.49
C VAL A 34 5.10 -13.87 -10.06
N SER A 35 5.46 -14.95 -9.35
CA SER A 35 5.36 -16.32 -9.87
C SER A 35 3.92 -16.83 -9.90
N ASN A 36 3.10 -16.42 -8.93
CA ASN A 36 1.68 -16.73 -8.90
C ASN A 36 0.88 -15.55 -8.35
N PHE A 37 0.45 -14.67 -9.25
CA PHE A 37 -0.26 -13.45 -8.92
C PHE A 37 -1.58 -13.71 -8.16
N PHE A 38 -2.28 -14.79 -8.51
CA PHE A 38 -3.57 -15.18 -7.91
C PHE A 38 -3.44 -16.11 -6.71
N SER A 39 -2.22 -16.36 -6.22
CA SER A 39 -2.03 -17.18 -5.04
C SER A 39 -2.65 -16.49 -3.81
N PRO A 40 -3.41 -17.20 -2.96
CA PRO A 40 -3.86 -16.66 -1.67
C PRO A 40 -2.67 -16.38 -0.73
N ASN A 41 -1.48 -16.92 -1.04
CA ASN A 41 -0.28 -16.69 -0.25
C ASN A 41 0.19 -15.23 -0.29
N ASN A 42 -0.24 -14.46 -1.29
CA ASN A 42 0.14 -13.07 -1.48
C ASN A 42 -0.50 -12.11 -0.45
N GLN A 43 -1.42 -12.61 0.37
CA GLN A 43 -2.28 -11.84 1.26
C GLN A 43 -2.09 -12.26 2.72
N TYR A 44 -1.29 -13.29 2.99
CA TYR A 44 -1.00 -13.78 4.33
C TYR A 44 0.31 -13.20 4.88
N ILE A 45 0.21 -12.52 6.02
CA ILE A 45 1.36 -11.84 6.64
C ILE A 45 2.45 -12.80 7.13
N ASN A 46 2.08 -13.99 7.63
CA ASN A 46 3.08 -14.98 8.04
C ASN A 46 3.92 -15.43 6.83
N LEU A 47 3.27 -15.66 5.68
CA LEU A 47 3.96 -16.06 4.45
C LEU A 47 4.82 -14.93 3.88
N LEU A 48 4.43 -13.66 4.06
CA LEU A 48 5.31 -12.53 3.74
C LEU A 48 6.61 -12.60 4.56
N PHE A 49 6.53 -12.91 5.85
CA PHE A 49 7.73 -12.98 6.69
C PHE A 49 8.60 -14.20 6.39
N GLU A 50 7.99 -15.34 6.09
CA GLU A 50 8.67 -16.59 5.73
C GLU A 50 9.35 -16.49 4.37
N THR A 51 8.64 -16.01 3.35
CA THR A 51 9.11 -16.02 1.95
C THR A 51 9.78 -14.71 1.52
N LYS A 52 9.59 -13.63 2.29
CA LYS A 52 9.89 -12.25 1.89
C LYS A 52 9.14 -11.78 0.65
N LYS A 53 8.11 -12.51 0.21
CA LYS A 53 7.31 -12.18 -0.97
C LYS A 53 5.86 -11.92 -0.60
N GLY A 54 5.25 -10.90 -1.21
CA GLY A 54 3.85 -10.54 -0.96
C GLY A 54 3.18 -9.91 -2.18
N GLY A 55 1.86 -9.79 -2.10
CA GLY A 55 1.05 -9.07 -3.07
C GLY A 55 1.10 -7.55 -2.86
N PRO A 56 0.54 -6.77 -3.81
CA PRO A 56 0.58 -5.31 -3.75
C PRO A 56 0.01 -4.73 -2.45
N ILE A 57 -1.17 -5.18 -2.05
CA ILE A 57 -1.84 -4.67 -0.85
C ILE A 57 -1.05 -5.03 0.41
N LEU A 58 -0.61 -6.28 0.54
CA LEU A 58 0.08 -6.76 1.73
C LEU A 58 1.43 -6.06 1.92
N LEU A 59 2.20 -5.87 0.84
CA LEU A 59 3.45 -5.11 0.88
C LEU A 59 3.21 -3.65 1.25
N SER A 60 2.15 -3.03 0.73
CA SER A 60 1.79 -1.66 1.08
C SER A 60 1.38 -1.52 2.54
N VAL A 61 0.54 -2.41 3.07
CA VAL A 61 0.18 -2.43 4.49
C VAL A 61 1.42 -2.62 5.35
N PHE A 62 2.28 -3.58 5.02
CA PHE A 62 3.52 -3.84 5.75
C PHE A 62 4.45 -2.62 5.77
N TYR A 63 4.68 -2.01 4.61
CA TYR A 63 5.48 -0.80 4.47
C TYR A 63 4.90 0.34 5.31
N ALA A 64 3.59 0.61 5.19
CA ALA A 64 2.92 1.68 5.93
C ALA A 64 3.04 1.47 7.45
N CYS A 65 2.87 0.25 7.95
CA CYS A 65 3.05 -0.07 9.36
C CYS A 65 4.47 0.24 9.86
N ILE A 66 5.49 -0.05 9.06
CA ILE A 66 6.88 0.26 9.41
C ILE A 66 7.11 1.77 9.41
N ALA A 67 6.69 2.44 8.35
CA ALA A 67 6.82 3.89 8.21
C ALA A 67 6.15 4.64 9.37
N GLN A 68 4.92 4.27 9.74
CA GLN A 68 4.18 4.87 10.84
C GLN A 68 4.82 4.60 12.20
N ARG A 69 5.40 3.42 12.42
CA ARG A 69 6.19 3.13 13.64
C ARG A 69 7.47 3.97 13.73
N LEU A 70 7.99 4.42 12.60
CA LEU A 70 9.11 5.37 12.49
C LEU A 70 8.62 6.84 12.50
N GLY A 71 7.33 7.05 12.78
CA GLY A 71 6.66 8.34 12.84
C GLY A 71 6.28 8.91 11.47
N LEU A 72 6.68 8.32 10.34
CA LEU A 72 6.43 8.88 9.01
C LEU A 72 4.94 8.85 8.66
N PRO A 73 4.40 9.93 8.06
CA PRO A 73 2.98 10.08 7.75
C PRO A 73 2.64 9.41 6.40
N ILE A 74 2.99 8.14 6.30
CA ILE A 74 2.79 7.33 5.09
C ILE A 74 1.54 6.47 5.28
N HIS A 75 0.59 6.60 4.36
CA HIS A 75 -0.71 5.95 4.45
C HIS A 75 -1.08 5.23 3.16
N CYS A 76 -1.85 4.15 3.27
CA CYS A 76 -2.34 3.39 2.13
C CYS A 76 -3.32 4.21 1.27
N VAL A 77 -3.27 4.03 -0.04
CA VAL A 77 -4.19 4.61 -1.01
C VAL A 77 -4.76 3.49 -1.88
N ASN A 78 -6.09 3.40 -1.94
CA ASN A 78 -6.79 2.41 -2.74
C ASN A 78 -6.97 2.89 -4.18
N LEU A 79 -5.87 2.96 -4.93
CA LEU A 79 -5.89 3.31 -6.34
C LEU A 79 -6.31 2.05 -7.18
N PRO A 80 -7.28 2.16 -8.10
CA PRO A 80 -7.71 1.02 -8.89
C PRO A 80 -6.56 0.33 -9.62
N LYS A 81 -6.54 -1.00 -9.58
CA LYS A 81 -5.49 -1.88 -10.14
C LYS A 81 -4.11 -1.75 -9.48
N ASN A 82 -3.84 -0.73 -8.67
CA ASN A 82 -2.55 -0.50 -8.02
C ASN A 82 -2.75 -0.02 -6.57
N PHE A 83 -2.46 -0.88 -5.59
CA PHE A 83 -2.54 -0.46 -4.18
C PHE A 83 -1.22 0.19 -3.74
N VAL A 84 -1.25 1.50 -3.51
CA VAL A 84 -0.04 2.35 -3.33
C VAL A 84 -0.06 3.06 -1.98
N LEU A 85 0.96 3.85 -1.70
CA LEU A 85 1.05 4.68 -0.50
C LEU A 85 1.12 6.16 -0.87
N ALA A 86 0.63 7.04 0.00
CA ALA A 86 0.84 8.48 -0.06
C ALA A 86 1.70 8.92 1.13
N TYR A 87 2.65 9.82 0.88
CA TYR A 87 3.37 10.54 1.92
C TYR A 87 2.67 11.90 2.14
N LYS A 88 2.10 12.12 3.34
CA LYS A 88 1.49 13.41 3.69
C LYS A 88 2.52 14.40 4.22
N ASP A 89 2.34 15.67 3.94
CA ASP A 89 3.09 16.75 4.56
C ASP A 89 2.65 16.87 6.03
N ARG A 90 3.61 16.84 6.96
CA ARG A 90 3.34 17.03 8.39
C ARG A 90 3.09 18.50 8.75
N PHE A 91 3.54 19.43 7.92
CA PHE A 91 3.56 20.86 8.22
C PHE A 91 2.53 21.65 7.40
N HIS A 92 2.21 21.19 6.19
CA HIS A 92 1.18 21.78 5.32
C HIS A 92 -0.18 21.09 5.42
N SER A 93 -0.59 20.69 6.63
CA SER A 93 -2.01 20.46 6.92
C SER A 93 -2.67 21.83 7.13
N SER A 94 -2.72 22.67 6.09
CA SER A 94 -3.29 24.02 6.23
C SER A 94 -4.78 23.90 6.55
N VAL A 95 -5.11 24.20 7.79
CA VAL A 95 -6.45 24.61 8.21
C VAL A 95 -6.87 25.74 7.26
N GLY A 96 -7.78 25.44 6.32
CA GLY A 96 -8.37 26.43 5.41
C GLY A 96 -7.80 26.51 3.99
N SER A 97 -6.93 25.60 3.53
CA SER A 97 -6.56 25.56 2.10
C SER A 97 -7.52 24.68 1.31
N GLU A 98 -8.16 25.23 0.26
CA GLU A 98 -8.92 24.53 -0.79
C GLU A 98 -8.02 23.64 -1.68
N ASP A 99 -6.97 23.05 -1.11
CA ASP A 99 -5.92 22.37 -1.84
C ASP A 99 -6.42 21.00 -2.30
N GLU A 100 -6.54 20.80 -3.62
CA GLU A 100 -6.98 19.53 -4.23
C GLU A 100 -6.09 18.33 -3.84
N ASN A 101 -4.91 18.60 -3.28
CA ASN A 101 -3.91 17.62 -2.91
C ASN A 101 -3.99 17.09 -1.47
N ASP A 102 -4.83 17.63 -0.58
CA ASP A 102 -4.93 17.25 0.85
C ASP A 102 -3.55 17.08 1.54
N GLY A 103 -2.60 17.95 1.17
CA GLY A 103 -1.23 17.91 1.69
C GLY A 103 -0.43 16.65 1.32
N ILE A 104 -0.71 15.99 0.19
CA ILE A 104 0.08 14.85 -0.27
C ILE A 104 1.29 15.32 -1.07
N LEU A 105 2.50 14.91 -0.63
CA LEU A 105 3.75 15.27 -1.29
C LEU A 105 4.03 14.41 -2.53
N PHE A 106 3.89 13.09 -2.38
CA PHE A 106 4.13 12.10 -3.44
C PHE A 106 3.56 10.74 -3.06
N TYR A 107 3.58 9.82 -4.01
CA TYR A 107 3.13 8.46 -3.87
C TYR A 107 4.28 7.46 -4.00
N ILE A 108 4.10 6.28 -3.39
CA ILE A 108 5.11 5.22 -3.33
C ILE A 108 4.43 3.92 -3.77
N ASN A 109 5.10 3.11 -4.61
CA ASN A 109 4.63 1.78 -4.99
C ASN A 109 5.53 0.69 -4.39
N PRO A 110 5.18 0.13 -3.22
CA PRO A 110 5.92 -0.95 -2.59
C PRO A 110 6.03 -2.23 -3.43
N PHE A 111 5.05 -2.50 -4.29
CA PHE A 111 5.10 -3.65 -5.20
C PHE A 111 6.20 -3.47 -6.27
N ASN A 112 6.47 -2.22 -6.66
CA ASN A 112 7.57 -1.83 -7.54
C ASN A 112 8.78 -1.28 -6.77
N ARG A 113 9.22 -2.01 -5.74
CA ARG A 113 10.42 -1.70 -4.92
C ARG A 113 10.43 -0.27 -4.35
N GLY A 114 9.26 0.29 -4.06
CA GLY A 114 9.13 1.62 -3.47
C GLY A 114 9.36 2.77 -4.46
N SER A 115 9.17 2.56 -5.76
CA SER A 115 9.25 3.62 -6.75
C SER A 115 8.33 4.79 -6.37
N VAL A 116 8.84 6.02 -6.49
CA VAL A 116 8.12 7.24 -6.15
C VAL A 116 7.56 7.88 -7.41
N PHE A 117 6.34 8.40 -7.33
CA PHE A 117 5.66 9.07 -8.43
C PHE A 117 4.71 10.16 -7.92
N SER A 118 4.30 11.05 -8.83
CA SER A 118 3.48 12.23 -8.60
C SER A 118 2.01 11.99 -8.89
N ARG A 119 1.15 12.94 -8.49
CA ARG A 119 -0.27 12.95 -8.87
C ARG A 119 -0.46 12.94 -10.40
N LYS A 120 0.34 13.71 -11.14
CA LYS A 120 0.26 13.75 -12.61
C LYS A 120 0.49 12.38 -13.24
N GLU A 121 1.38 11.57 -12.66
CA GLU A 121 1.61 10.19 -13.12
C GLU A 121 0.42 9.27 -12.81
N ILE A 122 -0.29 9.49 -11.69
CA ILE A 122 -1.58 8.82 -11.42
C ILE A 122 -2.62 9.22 -12.47
N ASP A 123 -2.73 10.51 -12.81
CA ASP A 123 -3.70 10.98 -13.81
C ASP A 123 -3.46 10.33 -15.18
N VAL A 124 -2.19 10.27 -15.59
CA VAL A 124 -1.78 9.59 -16.82
C VAL A 124 -2.12 8.10 -16.75
N PHE A 125 -1.83 7.43 -15.63
CA PHE A 125 -2.17 6.02 -15.43
C PHE A 125 -3.68 5.76 -15.53
N LEU A 126 -4.51 6.55 -14.84
CA LEU A 126 -5.98 6.40 -14.87
C LEU A 126 -6.54 6.62 -16.27
N LYS A 127 -6.05 7.63 -17.00
CA LYS A 127 -6.43 7.91 -18.38
C LYS A 127 -6.07 6.75 -19.31
N GLN A 128 -4.87 6.18 -19.19
CA GLN A 128 -4.43 5.03 -19.98
C GLN A 128 -5.27 3.77 -19.70
N GLN A 129 -5.79 3.63 -18.48
CA GLN A 129 -6.64 2.50 -18.09
C GLN A 129 -8.14 2.72 -18.39
N ASN A 130 -8.51 3.84 -19.02
CA ASN A 130 -9.91 4.28 -19.21
C ASN A 130 -10.71 4.34 -17.91
N ILE A 131 -10.08 4.79 -16.83
CA ILE A 131 -10.71 4.96 -15.52
C ILE A 131 -10.94 6.44 -15.28
N THR A 132 -12.19 6.83 -15.00
CA THR A 132 -12.52 8.20 -14.59
C THR A 132 -11.88 8.51 -13.24
N SER A 133 -11.09 9.58 -13.17
CA SER A 133 -10.47 10.04 -11.93
C SER A 133 -11.52 10.38 -10.86
N LYS A 134 -11.24 9.97 -9.63
CA LYS A 134 -12.03 10.30 -8.44
C LYS A 134 -11.08 10.71 -7.32
N SER A 135 -11.50 11.63 -6.45
CA SER A 135 -10.69 12.08 -5.31
C SER A 135 -10.21 10.93 -4.43
N GLU A 136 -11.05 9.91 -4.21
CA GLU A 136 -10.73 8.72 -3.42
C GLU A 136 -9.50 7.93 -3.90
N TYR A 137 -9.11 8.07 -5.17
CA TYR A 137 -7.94 7.39 -5.73
C TYR A 137 -6.61 8.06 -5.40
N TYR A 138 -6.67 9.26 -4.85
CA TYR A 138 -5.51 10.06 -4.50
C TYR A 138 -5.33 10.19 -2.99
N LEU A 139 -6.39 9.94 -2.21
CA LEU A 139 -6.42 10.18 -0.77
C LEU A 139 -6.14 8.89 0.04
N PRO A 140 -5.59 9.02 1.25
CA PRO A 140 -5.44 7.89 2.16
C PRO A 140 -6.75 7.15 2.41
N CYS A 141 -6.71 5.83 2.35
CA CYS A 141 -7.81 4.97 2.77
C CYS A 141 -7.67 4.56 4.24
N SER A 142 -8.78 4.20 4.87
CA SER A 142 -8.77 3.68 6.23
C SER A 142 -8.12 2.28 6.30
N ASN A 143 -7.67 1.89 7.50
CA ASN A 143 -7.18 0.53 7.75
C ASN A 143 -8.23 -0.53 7.40
N ARG A 144 -9.51 -0.22 7.65
CA ARG A 144 -10.64 -1.07 7.30
C ARG A 144 -10.70 -1.32 5.80
N VAL A 145 -10.56 -0.29 4.96
CA VAL A 145 -10.49 -0.45 3.49
C VAL A 145 -9.33 -1.33 3.07
N ALA A 146 -8.13 -1.13 3.65
CA ALA A 146 -6.97 -1.95 3.31
C ALA A 146 -7.18 -3.44 3.67
N ILE A 147 -7.79 -3.71 4.84
CA ILE A 147 -8.12 -5.07 5.28
C ILE A 147 -9.21 -5.68 4.40
N SER A 148 -10.27 -4.92 4.06
CA SER A 148 -11.31 -5.37 3.13
C SER A 148 -10.71 -5.77 1.78
N GLN A 149 -9.77 -4.99 1.23
CA GLN A 149 -9.10 -5.32 -0.03
C GLN A 149 -8.24 -6.59 0.06
N LEU A 150 -7.57 -6.83 1.20
CA LEU A 150 -6.85 -8.10 1.43
C LEU A 150 -7.80 -9.29 1.44
N ILE A 151 -8.91 -9.20 2.17
CA ILE A 151 -9.90 -10.27 2.27
C ILE A 151 -10.58 -10.49 0.91
N PHE A 152 -10.95 -9.43 0.20
CA PHE A 152 -11.51 -9.51 -1.15
C PHE A 152 -10.57 -10.27 -2.11
N ASN A 153 -9.27 -9.97 -2.07
CA ASN A 153 -8.29 -10.69 -2.88
C ASN A 153 -8.13 -12.16 -2.45
N LEU A 154 -8.28 -12.48 -1.16
CA LEU A 154 -8.31 -13.88 -0.70
C LEU A 154 -9.57 -14.62 -1.20
N VAL A 155 -10.74 -13.98 -1.16
CA VAL A 155 -11.99 -14.54 -1.73
C VAL A 155 -11.76 -14.89 -3.19
N TYR A 156 -11.30 -13.92 -3.99
CA TYR A 156 -11.03 -14.11 -5.41
C TYR A 156 -10.02 -15.25 -5.66
N ALA A 157 -8.93 -15.30 -4.90
CA ALA A 157 -7.91 -16.35 -5.02
C ALA A 157 -8.50 -17.75 -4.74
N TYR A 158 -9.29 -17.90 -3.68
CA TYR A 158 -9.90 -19.20 -3.36
C TYR A 158 -10.99 -19.63 -4.33
N GLU A 159 -11.77 -18.68 -4.89
CA GLU A 159 -12.71 -18.97 -5.97
C GLU A 159 -11.97 -19.48 -7.23
N LYS A 160 -10.83 -18.87 -7.59
CA LYS A 160 -9.99 -19.35 -8.70
C LYS A 160 -9.43 -20.74 -8.48
N LEU A 161 -9.16 -21.10 -7.23
CA LEU A 161 -8.75 -22.45 -6.84
C LEU A 161 -9.93 -23.42 -6.65
N SER A 162 -11.17 -22.99 -6.96
CA SER A 162 -12.40 -23.77 -6.75
C SER A 162 -12.63 -24.21 -5.30
N ASN A 163 -11.99 -23.54 -4.32
CA ASN A 163 -12.23 -23.75 -2.90
C ASN A 163 -13.36 -22.83 -2.43
N PHE A 164 -14.56 -23.11 -2.92
CA PHE A 164 -15.74 -22.28 -2.67
C PHE A 164 -16.12 -22.20 -1.19
N LYS A 165 -15.89 -23.27 -0.42
CA LYS A 165 -16.15 -23.26 1.03
C LYS A 165 -15.34 -22.17 1.74
N LYS A 166 -14.03 -22.11 1.47
CA LYS A 166 -13.15 -21.11 2.07
C LYS A 166 -13.49 -19.69 1.59
N ALA A 167 -13.83 -19.54 0.31
CA ALA A 167 -14.27 -18.27 -0.24
C ALA A 167 -15.54 -17.75 0.44
N GLU A 168 -16.55 -18.60 0.65
CA GLU A 168 -17.79 -18.23 1.36
C GLU A 168 -17.54 -17.85 2.82
N ASP A 169 -16.67 -18.55 3.53
CA ASP A 169 -16.30 -18.18 4.89
C ASP A 169 -15.59 -16.80 4.93
N LEU A 170 -14.72 -16.51 3.97
CA LEU A 170 -14.07 -15.21 3.84
C LEU A 170 -15.05 -14.09 3.45
N LYS A 171 -16.07 -14.36 2.62
CA LYS A 171 -17.13 -13.39 2.30
C LYS A 171 -17.91 -12.96 3.54
N LYS A 172 -18.18 -13.90 4.46
CA LYS A 172 -18.82 -13.58 5.75
C LYS A 172 -17.94 -12.65 6.58
N ILE A 173 -16.63 -12.90 6.64
CA ILE A 173 -15.68 -12.05 7.35
C ILE A 173 -15.60 -10.67 6.67
N LEU A 174 -15.53 -10.62 5.34
CA LEU A 174 -15.49 -9.36 4.59
C LEU A 174 -16.70 -8.49 4.93
N LYS A 175 -17.90 -9.09 4.97
CA LYS A 175 -19.12 -8.39 5.35
C LYS A 175 -19.03 -7.77 6.75
N ILE A 176 -18.52 -8.51 7.74
CA ILE A 176 -18.34 -8.00 9.11
C ILE A 176 -17.33 -6.83 9.15
N VAL A 177 -16.26 -6.91 8.35
CA VAL A 177 -15.28 -5.82 8.26
C VAL A 177 -15.86 -4.61 7.55
N GLU A 178 -16.83 -4.79 6.65
CA GLU A 178 -17.50 -3.73 5.89
C GLU A 178 -18.74 -3.14 6.58
N GLU A 179 -19.17 -3.67 7.74
CA GLU A 179 -20.20 -3.12 8.63
C GLU A 179 -19.62 -2.08 9.60
#